data_AF-A0A395HG00-F1
#
_entry.id   AF-A0A395HG00-F1
#
_cell.length_a   1.000
_cell.length_b   1.000
_cell.length_c   1.000
_cell.angle_alpha   90.00
_cell.angle_beta   90.00
_cell.angle_gamma   90.00
#
_symmetry.space_group_name_H-M   'P 1'
#
loop_
_entity.id
_entity.type
_entity.pdbx_description
1 polymer ?
#
loop_
_entity_poly.entity_id
_entity_poly.type
_entity_poly.pdbx_seq_one_letter_code
_entity_poly.pdbx_strand_id
1 'polypeptide(L)' 'GTLSGRVFALTQEDARVIATSDQIAGQVWLTEPFDNASLSFITIPVTDEMSLHFSTQRHQIM' A
#
# COMPACT_ATOMS: atom_id res chain seq x y z
N GLY A 1 -5.48 -11.38 -7.14
CA GLY A 1 -6.39 -10.22 -7.25
C GLY A 1 -5.71 -9.16 -8.07
N THR A 2 -6.34 -8.67 -9.13
CA THR A 2 -5.81 -7.56 -9.92
C THR A 2 -5.92 -6.29 -9.09
N LEU A 3 -4.80 -5.63 -8.80
CA LEU A 3 -4.81 -4.26 -8.27
C LEU A 3 -5.54 -3.38 -9.30
N SER A 4 -6.77 -2.98 -9.00
CA SER A 4 -7.54 -2.07 -9.83
C SER A 4 -7.43 -0.68 -9.22
N GLY A 5 -6.64 0.19 -9.84
CA GLY A 5 -6.44 1.56 -9.36
C GLY A 5 -5.14 2.17 -9.84
N ARG A 6 -4.91 3.43 -9.45
CA ARG A 6 -3.64 4.13 -9.66
C ARG A 6 -2.60 3.58 -8.71
N VAL A 7 -1.40 3.32 -9.20
CA VAL A 7 -0.30 2.81 -8.38
C VAL A 7 0.71 3.94 -8.16
N PHE A 8 1.09 4.17 -6.91
CA PHE A 8 2.08 5.19 -6.55
C PHE A 8 3.32 4.54 -5.97
N ALA A 9 4.50 5.05 -6.34
CA ALA A 9 5.77 4.59 -5.77
C ALA A 9 5.93 5.14 -4.35
N LEU A 10 5.64 4.31 -3.35
CA LEU A 10 5.87 4.61 -1.95
C LEU A 10 7.32 4.29 -1.55
N THR A 11 7.82 5.05 -0.59
CA THR A 11 9.13 4.84 0.04
C THR A 11 9.00 3.96 1.29
N GLN A 12 10.13 3.48 1.81
CA GLN A 12 10.15 2.77 3.09
C GLN A 12 9.67 3.64 4.26
N GLU A 13 9.88 4.96 4.18
CA GLU A 13 9.40 5.88 5.21
C GLU A 13 7.88 6.03 5.18
N ASP A 14 7.27 6.07 3.99
CA ASP A 14 5.80 6.07 3.86
C ASP A 14 5.19 4.82 4.51
N ALA A 15 5.82 3.66 4.32
CA ALA A 15 5.38 2.42 4.94
C ALA A 15 5.45 2.49 6.48
N ARG A 16 6.48 3.12 7.05
CA ARG A 16 6.57 3.35 8.50
C ARG A 16 5.45 4.26 8.99
N VAL A 17 5.21 5.38 8.28
CA VAL A 17 4.12 6.31 8.59
C VAL A 17 2.77 5.60 8.60
N ILE A 18 2.47 4.80 7.56
CA ILE A 18 1.24 4.00 7.50
C ILE A 18 1.15 3.08 8.72
N ALA A 19 2.20 2.30 9.00
CA ALA A 19 2.22 1.31 10.07
C ALA A 19 2.06 1.90 11.48
N THR A 20 2.44 3.17 11.69
CA THR A 20 2.30 3.86 12.98
C THR A 20 1.10 4.81 13.04
N SER A 21 0.34 4.96 11.96
CA SER A 21 -0.82 5.85 11.90
C SER A 21 -2.10 5.19 12.38
N ASP A 22 -3.09 6.00 12.75
CA ASP A 22 -4.48 5.60 12.97
C ASP A 22 -5.31 5.50 11.67
N GLN A 23 -4.66 5.62 10.52
CA GLN A 23 -5.29 5.70 9.20
C GLN A 23 -5.44 4.33 8.52
N ILE A 24 -5.25 3.23 9.26
CA ILE A 24 -5.54 1.88 8.77
C ILE A 24 -7.06 1.67 8.82
N ALA A 25 -7.67 1.51 7.64
CA ALA A 25 -9.13 1.49 7.49
C ALA A 25 -9.74 0.08 7.49
N GLY A 26 -8.96 -0.96 7.83
CA GLY A 26 -9.46 -2.33 7.82
C GLY A 26 -8.45 -3.40 8.22
N GLN A 27 -8.77 -4.65 7.91
CA GLN A 27 -7.88 -5.79 8.18
C GLN A 27 -6.62 -5.74 7.30
N VAL A 28 -5.49 -6.04 7.92
CA VAL A 28 -4.19 -6.19 7.26
C VAL A 28 -4.01 -7.65 6.87
N TRP A 29 -3.58 -7.87 5.62
CA TRP A 29 -3.41 -9.22 5.06
C TRP A 29 -1.97 -9.44 4.60
N LEU A 30 -1.41 -10.62 4.88
CA LEU A 30 -0.20 -11.12 4.24
C LEU A 30 -0.59 -12.00 3.05
N THR A 31 -0.01 -11.75 1.89
CA THR A 31 -0.09 -12.63 0.73
C THR A 31 1.26 -13.27 0.52
N GLU A 32 1.29 -14.60 0.54
CA GLU A 32 2.44 -15.42 0.15
C GLU A 32 2.12 -16.06 -1.22
N PRO A 33 2.67 -15.51 -2.32
CA PRO A 33 2.44 -16.06 -3.65
C PRO A 33 2.94 -17.51 -3.76
N PHE A 34 2.21 -18.34 -4.51
CA PHE A 34 2.62 -19.72 -4.78
C PHE A 34 3.69 -19.84 -5.87
N ASP A 35 4.01 -18.74 -6.56
CA ASP A 35 5.05 -18.72 -7.59
C ASP A 35 6.43 -18.41 -6.98
N ASN A 36 7.49 -18.87 -7.64
CA ASN A 36 8.88 -18.67 -7.18
C ASN A 36 9.47 -17.31 -7.58
N ALA A 37 8.68 -16.44 -8.22
CA ALA A 37 9.18 -15.20 -8.83
C ALA A 37 8.77 -13.94 -8.03
N SER A 38 7.67 -14.03 -7.28
CA SER A 38 7.08 -12.93 -6.54
C SER A 38 7.48 -12.98 -5.07
N LEU A 39 7.76 -11.82 -4.49
CA LEU A 39 7.95 -11.70 -3.05
C LEU A 39 6.59 -11.68 -2.34
N SER A 40 6.56 -12.22 -1.12
CA SER A 40 5.43 -12.02 -0.21
C SER A 40 5.21 -10.53 0.06
N PHE A 41 3.96 -10.12 0.15
CA PHE A 41 3.61 -8.72 0.36
C PHE A 41 2.42 -8.56 1.31
N ILE A 42 2.36 -7.39 1.95
CA ILE A 42 1.30 -7.04 2.88
C ILE A 42 0.35 -6.06 2.20
N THR A 43 -0.96 -6.30 2.31
CA THR A 43 -1.99 -5.35 1.91
C THR A 43 -2.49 -4.63 3.16
N ILE A 44 -2.32 -3.31 3.19
CA ILE A 44 -2.81 -2.43 4.26
C ILE A 44 -3.87 -1.51 3.65
N PRO A 45 -5.16 -1.74 3.91
CA PRO A 45 -6.20 -0.78 3.57
C PRO A 45 -6.00 0.50 4.38
N VAL A 46 -5.98 1.64 3.69
CA VAL A 46 -5.84 2.95 4.33
C VAL A 46 -7.08 3.81 4.09
N THR A 47 -7.27 4.85 4.90
CA THR A 47 -8.35 5.83 4.72
C THR A 47 -8.19 6.62 3.41
N ASP A 48 -9.28 7.23 2.96
CA ASP A 48 -9.27 8.15 1.82
C ASP A 48 -8.35 9.35 2.05
N GLU A 49 -8.23 9.82 3.30
CA GLU A 49 -7.34 10.91 3.68
C GLU A 49 -5.87 10.53 3.43
N MET A 50 -5.45 9.35 3.88
CA MET A 50 -4.09 8.84 3.66
C MET A 50 -3.84 8.55 2.17
N SER A 51 -4.84 8.05 1.45
CA SER A 51 -4.76 7.86 -0.01
C SER A 51 -4.53 9.19 -0.73
N LEU A 52 -5.29 10.23 -0.37
CA LEU A 52 -5.14 11.57 -0.93
C LEU A 52 -3.75 12.13 -0.64
N HIS A 53 -3.27 12.00 0.60
CA HIS A 53 -1.95 12.44 1.03
C HIS A 53 -0.85 11.89 0.09
N PHE A 54 -0.76 10.57 -0.07
CA PHE A 54 0.26 9.99 -0.94
C PHE A 54 0.07 10.31 -2.42
N SER A 55 -1.18 10.33 -2.90
CA SER A 55 -1.46 10.59 -4.32
C SER A 55 -1.05 11.99 -4.79
N THR A 56 -0.93 12.95 -3.87
CA THR A 56 -0.47 14.32 -4.17
C THR A 56 1.05 14.48 -4.09
N GLN A 57 1.73 13.61 -3.35
CA GLN A 57 3.17 13.74 -3.06
C GLN A 57 4.05 12.73 -3.81
N ARG A 58 3.49 11.59 -4.22
CA ARG A 58 4.24 10.47 -4.80
C ARG A 58 3.99 10.35 -6.30
N HIS A 59 4.98 9.80 -7.00
CA HIS A 59 4.90 9.59 -8.44
C HIS A 59 3.99 8.40 -8.75
N GLN A 60 3.01 8.60 -9.64
CA GLN A 60 2.19 7.52 -10.17
C GLN A 60 3.00 6.69 -11.17
N ILE A 61 3.00 5.36 -11.02
CA ILE A 61 3.75 4.42 -11.87
C ILE A 61 2.85 3.59 -12.81
N MET A 62 1.56 3.41 -12.47
CA MET A 62 0.56 2.72 -13.30
C MET A 62 -0.82 3.33 -13.11
#